data_AF-A0A9X1NI52-F1
#
_entry.id   AF-A0A9X1NI52-F1
#
_cell.length_a   1.000
_cell.length_b   1.000
_cell.length_c   1.000
_cell.angle_alpha   90.00
_cell.angle_beta   90.00
_cell.angle_gamma   90.00
#
_symmetry.space_group_name_H-M   'P 1'
#
loop_
_entity.id
_entity.type
_entity.pdbx_description
1 polymer ?
#
loop_
_entity_poly.entity_id
_entity_poly.type
_entity_poly.pdbx_seq_one_letter_code
_entity_poly.pdbx_strand_id
1 'polypeptide(L)'
;MRPARPKVNRNLALGVGLAVSACLVAAGCGDGSAEIAGPQAQESPATQAGPADQGSPESQPSQEPSADPNASPNADTNTDPSTAPSASAQGTQGTDTDGTEASPQASSSNPADPSATATQELPRGGTELFPRYRLVGYSGGAAEAFGRLGVGDMQARVDEIEKLGKKYDGDGREAQPVLELIATVVQASPGKDKMHRARTSDAEIGRYLKVARQNKALLLLNIQPGRADFLTEVKAMSRWLEEPDVGLALDPEWAVGKKETPGRVYGHTSAAELNQVSLWLDEFVAEKQLPQKPFIVHQLASRIISDVPELRPRKNLAFVISVDGIGARKDKEDTWRTLVKPLPEGIHTGFKLFFEEDREHGKLMTPEQVLKLKPRPGYVLYE
;
A
#
# COMPACT_ATOMS: atom_id res chain seq x y z
N MET A 1 57.97 -34.78 26.60
CA MET A 1 57.07 -34.96 25.44
C MET A 1 55.68 -34.46 25.82
N ARG A 2 55.02 -33.66 24.97
CA ARG A 2 53.60 -33.27 25.10
C ARG A 2 52.87 -33.67 23.82
N PRO A 3 51.63 -34.21 23.86
CA PRO A 3 50.90 -34.57 22.65
C PRO A 3 50.33 -33.33 21.94
N ALA A 4 50.20 -33.42 20.62
CA ALA A 4 49.77 -32.31 19.76
C ALA A 4 48.24 -32.13 19.73
N ARG A 5 47.78 -30.89 19.46
CA ARG A 5 46.38 -30.59 19.11
C ARG A 5 46.16 -30.77 17.61
N PRO A 6 45.00 -31.27 17.14
CA PRO A 6 44.67 -31.30 15.72
C PRO A 6 44.30 -29.90 15.21
N LYS A 7 44.61 -29.64 13.93
CA LYS A 7 44.19 -28.43 13.21
C LYS A 7 42.78 -28.64 12.64
N VAL A 8 41.91 -27.63 12.77
CA VAL A 8 40.62 -27.59 12.08
C VAL A 8 40.80 -26.85 10.76
N ASN A 9 40.50 -27.51 9.64
CA ASN A 9 40.47 -26.87 8.32
C ASN A 9 39.24 -25.98 8.20
N ARG A 10 39.45 -24.70 7.84
CA ARG A 10 38.39 -23.83 7.30
C ARG A 10 38.54 -23.83 5.78
N ASN A 11 37.48 -24.23 5.07
CA ASN A 11 37.11 -23.76 3.73
C ASN A 11 35.86 -24.54 3.29
N LEU A 12 34.74 -23.83 3.08
CA LEU A 12 34.17 -23.55 1.75
C LEU A 12 32.73 -23.05 1.94
N ALA A 13 32.49 -21.76 1.69
CA ALA A 13 31.16 -21.19 1.56
C ALA A 13 31.13 -20.36 0.28
N LEU A 14 30.53 -20.91 -0.79
CA LEU A 14 30.29 -20.18 -2.02
C LEU A 14 29.12 -19.22 -1.80
N GLY A 15 29.39 -17.92 -1.86
CA GLY A 15 28.36 -16.89 -1.87
C GLY A 15 27.71 -16.78 -3.25
N VAL A 16 26.38 -16.84 -3.31
CA VAL A 16 25.61 -16.47 -4.50
C VAL A 16 25.27 -14.98 -4.39
N GLY A 17 25.97 -14.14 -5.17
CA GLY A 17 25.64 -12.72 -5.26
C GLY A 17 24.48 -12.49 -6.22
N LEU A 18 23.36 -11.94 -5.72
CA LEU A 18 22.34 -11.33 -6.58
C LEU A 18 22.70 -9.86 -6.80
N ALA A 19 22.91 -9.48 -8.06
CA ALA A 19 23.02 -8.08 -8.44
C ALA A 19 21.63 -7.53 -8.80
N VAL A 20 21.21 -6.45 -8.12
CA VAL A 20 20.10 -5.62 -8.60
C VAL A 20 20.67 -4.62 -9.60
N SER A 21 20.13 -4.62 -10.82
CA SER A 21 20.57 -3.74 -11.91
C SER A 21 19.41 -2.85 -12.32
N ALA A 22 19.53 -1.55 -12.05
CA ALA A 22 18.62 -0.56 -12.61
C ALA A 22 18.83 -0.49 -14.13
N CYS A 23 17.77 -0.65 -14.90
CA CYS A 23 17.80 -0.58 -16.37
C CYS A 23 16.95 0.58 -16.88
N LEU A 24 17.60 1.61 -17.42
CA LEU A 24 17.07 2.29 -18.59
C LEU A 24 17.62 1.62 -19.86
N VAL A 25 16.81 1.57 -20.91
CA VAL A 25 16.99 0.78 -22.14
C VAL A 25 16.91 1.75 -23.34
N ALA A 26 17.54 1.57 -24.51
CA ALA A 26 18.78 0.92 -24.98
C ALA A 26 18.88 1.12 -26.52
N ALA A 27 20.06 0.93 -27.13
CA ALA A 27 20.34 0.45 -28.52
C ALA A 27 21.69 0.98 -29.04
N GLY A 28 22.56 0.25 -29.75
CA GLY A 28 22.59 -1.19 -30.07
C GLY A 28 23.74 -1.58 -31.03
N CYS A 29 24.11 -2.88 -31.05
CA CYS A 29 24.94 -3.61 -32.04
C CYS A 29 26.47 -3.38 -32.16
N GLY A 30 27.26 -4.46 -32.04
CA GLY A 30 28.64 -4.58 -32.61
C GLY A 30 29.69 -5.29 -31.72
N ASP A 31 29.98 -6.57 -32.00
CA ASP A 31 30.82 -7.49 -31.19
C ASP A 31 32.29 -7.08 -30.88
N GLY A 32 32.81 -7.52 -29.72
CA GLY A 32 34.22 -7.94 -29.59
C GLY A 32 35.05 -7.48 -28.37
N SER A 33 35.07 -8.26 -27.29
CA SER A 33 36.04 -8.24 -26.15
C SER A 33 36.03 -7.01 -25.23
N ALA A 34 35.88 -7.24 -23.93
CA ALA A 34 35.50 -6.21 -22.96
C ALA A 34 36.65 -5.68 -22.08
N GLU A 35 36.89 -4.38 -22.15
CA GLU A 35 37.66 -3.57 -21.20
C GLU A 35 36.86 -2.27 -20.96
N ILE A 36 36.42 -2.01 -19.72
CA ILE A 36 35.46 -0.92 -19.44
C ILE A 36 36.22 0.40 -19.22
N ALA A 37 36.43 1.13 -20.31
CA ALA A 37 36.68 2.56 -20.28
C ALA A 37 35.35 3.31 -20.17
N GLY A 38 35.23 4.22 -19.19
CA GLY A 38 34.05 5.07 -19.05
C GLY A 38 33.97 6.14 -20.16
N PRO A 39 32.77 6.51 -20.64
CA PRO A 39 32.64 7.46 -21.74
C PRO A 39 33.03 8.88 -21.28
N GLN A 40 33.89 9.53 -22.06
CA GLN A 40 34.13 10.98 -21.95
C GLN A 40 32.89 11.73 -22.45
N ALA A 41 32.54 12.83 -21.78
CA ALA A 41 31.51 13.73 -22.25
C ALA A 41 31.97 14.45 -23.53
N GLN A 42 31.12 14.49 -24.55
CA GLN A 42 31.21 15.47 -25.63
C GLN A 42 30.03 16.43 -25.51
N GLU A 43 30.37 17.72 -25.43
CA GLU A 43 29.41 18.82 -25.36
C GLU A 43 28.63 18.96 -26.67
N SER A 44 27.48 19.63 -26.62
CA SER A 44 26.86 20.22 -27.80
C SER A 44 26.46 21.67 -27.49
N PRO A 45 26.63 22.60 -28.45
CA PRO A 45 27.06 23.96 -28.09
C PRO A 45 25.90 24.93 -27.79
N ALA A 46 26.15 25.84 -26.87
CA ALA A 46 25.39 27.08 -26.77
C ALA A 46 25.75 28.01 -27.95
N THR A 47 24.75 28.59 -28.61
CA THR A 47 24.96 29.60 -29.67
C THR A 47 24.34 30.93 -29.25
N GLN A 48 25.11 32.02 -29.34
CA GLN A 48 24.67 33.38 -29.06
C GLN A 48 23.91 34.02 -30.25
N ALA A 49 23.30 35.19 -30.02
CA ALA A 49 22.21 35.71 -30.84
C ALA A 49 22.61 36.54 -32.09
N GLY A 50 21.97 36.21 -33.22
CA GLY A 50 21.46 37.12 -34.29
C GLY A 50 22.46 37.84 -35.22
N PRO A 51 21.98 38.53 -36.28
CA PRO A 51 20.59 38.61 -36.80
C PRO A 51 20.46 38.28 -38.32
N ALA A 52 19.23 38.45 -38.86
CA ALA A 52 18.85 38.70 -40.28
C ALA A 52 18.05 37.62 -41.07
N ASP A 53 16.74 37.86 -41.12
CA ASP A 53 15.90 38.03 -42.34
C ASP A 53 15.29 36.83 -43.14
N GLN A 54 14.00 37.01 -43.44
CA GLN A 54 13.05 36.36 -44.39
C GLN A 54 12.71 34.85 -44.30
N GLY A 55 11.39 34.55 -44.30
CA GLY A 55 10.84 33.31 -44.87
C GLY A 55 9.80 32.54 -44.04
N SER A 56 8.56 33.01 -43.98
CA SER A 56 7.38 32.17 -43.65
C SER A 56 7.02 31.29 -44.88
N PRO A 57 6.36 30.10 -44.76
CA PRO A 57 5.02 29.97 -44.18
C PRO A 57 4.77 28.73 -43.27
N GLU A 58 3.53 28.62 -42.83
CA GLU A 58 2.97 27.69 -41.83
C GLU A 58 3.02 26.19 -42.18
N SER A 59 2.95 25.35 -41.14
CA SER A 59 2.36 24.00 -41.19
C SER A 59 1.80 23.63 -39.81
N GLN A 60 0.61 23.00 -39.79
CA GLN A 60 -0.24 22.82 -38.61
C GLN A 60 0.20 21.65 -37.69
N PRO A 61 -0.22 21.63 -36.41
CA PRO A 61 0.05 20.51 -35.50
C PRO A 61 -0.83 19.28 -35.79
N SER A 62 -0.22 18.09 -35.74
CA SER A 62 -0.91 16.80 -35.93
C SER A 62 -1.82 16.45 -34.75
N GLN A 63 -3.02 15.93 -35.06
CA GLN A 63 -4.09 15.66 -34.12
C GLN A 63 -3.97 14.29 -33.41
N GLU A 64 -4.54 14.21 -32.21
CA GLU A 64 -4.84 12.96 -31.50
C GLU A 64 -6.03 12.23 -32.17
N PRO A 65 -6.07 10.88 -32.21
CA PRO A 65 -7.26 10.15 -32.64
C PRO A 65 -8.34 10.16 -31.55
N SER A 66 -9.44 10.85 -31.82
CA SER A 66 -10.63 10.92 -30.97
C SER A 66 -11.42 9.60 -30.99
N ALA A 67 -12.05 9.25 -29.86
CA ALA A 67 -12.98 8.11 -29.78
C ALA A 67 -14.42 8.56 -30.03
N ASP A 68 -15.14 7.84 -30.90
CA ASP A 68 -16.54 8.11 -31.26
C ASP A 68 -17.45 7.01 -30.65
N PRO A 69 -18.42 7.33 -29.78
CA PRO A 69 -19.35 6.35 -29.23
C PRO A 69 -20.76 6.52 -29.82
N ASN A 70 -21.22 5.57 -30.62
CA ASN A 70 -22.65 5.49 -30.97
C ASN A 70 -23.14 4.07 -31.26
N ALA A 71 -23.91 3.49 -30.34
CA ALA A 71 -24.88 2.41 -30.61
C ALA A 71 -25.80 2.14 -29.40
N SER A 72 -26.95 2.80 -29.38
CA SER A 72 -28.22 2.27 -28.87
C SER A 72 -29.28 2.63 -29.91
N PRO A 73 -30.34 1.82 -30.12
CA PRO A 73 -31.24 1.40 -29.05
C PRO A 73 -31.78 -0.04 -29.17
N ASN A 74 -32.57 -0.45 -28.19
CA ASN A 74 -33.93 -0.94 -28.45
C ASN A 74 -34.79 -0.81 -27.19
N ALA A 75 -36.04 -0.38 -27.38
CA ALA A 75 -37.07 -0.30 -26.36
C ALA A 75 -38.25 -1.19 -26.77
N ASP A 76 -38.97 -1.71 -25.79
CA ASP A 76 -40.36 -2.17 -25.81
C ASP A 76 -40.65 -2.67 -24.37
N THR A 77 -41.80 -2.53 -23.71
CA THR A 77 -43.03 -1.72 -23.70
C THR A 77 -43.94 -2.42 -22.68
N ASN A 78 -44.93 -1.72 -22.10
CA ASN A 78 -46.04 -2.28 -21.30
C ASN A 78 -45.67 -2.77 -19.87
N THR A 79 -46.45 -2.56 -18.81
CA THR A 79 -47.77 -1.87 -18.66
C THR A 79 -47.97 -1.39 -17.21
N ASP A 80 -48.71 -0.30 -17.05
CA ASP A 80 -49.24 0.29 -15.79
C ASP A 80 -50.71 -0.19 -15.56
N PRO A 81 -51.48 0.18 -14.51
CA PRO A 81 -51.20 0.54 -13.10
C PRO A 81 -51.93 -0.40 -12.08
N SER A 82 -51.84 -0.15 -10.76
CA SER A 82 -53.05 0.01 -9.88
C SER A 82 -52.77 0.36 -8.40
N THR A 83 -53.49 1.38 -7.90
CA THR A 83 -54.01 1.60 -6.52
C THR A 83 -53.10 1.62 -5.27
N ALA A 84 -53.03 2.80 -4.66
CA ALA A 84 -53.06 3.02 -3.20
C ALA A 84 -54.53 2.92 -2.68
N PRO A 85 -54.91 3.01 -1.37
CA PRO A 85 -54.37 3.96 -0.36
C PRO A 85 -54.28 3.50 1.14
N SER A 86 -53.66 4.38 1.93
CA SER A 86 -53.86 4.71 3.37
C SER A 86 -54.45 3.73 4.40
N ALA A 87 -53.79 3.68 5.57
CA ALA A 87 -54.43 4.00 6.86
C ALA A 87 -53.41 4.34 7.97
N SER A 88 -53.75 5.29 8.84
CA SER A 88 -53.01 5.68 10.05
C SER A 88 -53.64 5.07 11.31
N ALA A 89 -52.89 4.95 12.41
CA ALA A 89 -53.47 4.85 13.76
C ALA A 89 -52.55 5.48 14.82
N GLN A 90 -53.10 6.37 15.65
CA GLN A 90 -52.52 6.89 16.89
C GLN A 90 -53.26 6.27 18.10
N GLY A 91 -52.65 6.37 19.29
CA GLY A 91 -53.28 6.05 20.58
C GLY A 91 -52.54 4.93 21.33
N THR A 92 -52.37 4.97 22.65
CA THR A 92 -53.02 5.84 23.65
C THR A 92 -52.12 6.02 24.89
N GLN A 93 -52.30 7.12 25.63
CA GLN A 93 -51.72 7.34 26.96
C GLN A 93 -52.45 6.51 28.04
N GLY A 94 -51.79 6.30 29.19
CA GLY A 94 -52.42 5.82 30.43
C GLY A 94 -51.48 6.00 31.63
N THR A 95 -52.02 6.41 32.76
CA THR A 95 -51.31 6.62 34.04
C THR A 95 -51.83 5.60 35.09
N ASP A 96 -51.40 5.52 36.35
CA ASP A 96 -50.72 6.51 37.22
C ASP A 96 -49.91 5.85 38.37
N THR A 97 -49.58 6.65 39.40
CA THR A 97 -49.17 6.28 40.78
C THR A 97 -49.82 4.98 41.34
N ASP A 98 -49.26 4.26 42.33
CA ASP A 98 -48.56 4.68 43.56
C ASP A 98 -47.73 3.50 44.17
N GLY A 99 -46.93 3.76 45.22
CA GLY A 99 -45.91 2.82 45.73
C GLY A 99 -46.34 1.82 46.82
N THR A 100 -45.46 0.85 47.08
CA THR A 100 -45.39 0.05 48.32
C THR A 100 -43.97 -0.50 48.51
N GLU A 101 -43.37 -0.30 49.68
CA GLU A 101 -42.07 -0.89 50.04
C GLU A 101 -42.20 -2.40 50.33
N ALA A 102 -41.27 -3.21 49.81
CA ALA A 102 -41.04 -4.57 50.26
C ALA A 102 -39.54 -4.92 50.20
N SER A 103 -39.05 -5.61 51.25
CA SER A 103 -37.64 -5.93 51.49
C SER A 103 -36.98 -6.81 50.41
N PRO A 104 -35.64 -6.78 50.30
CA PRO A 104 -34.92 -7.34 49.15
C PRO A 104 -34.93 -8.88 49.12
N GLN A 105 -35.60 -9.46 48.12
CA GLN A 105 -35.31 -10.83 47.71
C GLN A 105 -33.99 -10.86 46.93
N ALA A 106 -33.05 -11.69 47.40
CA ALA A 106 -31.81 -11.98 46.69
C ALA A 106 -32.12 -12.59 45.32
N SER A 107 -32.09 -11.76 44.28
CA SER A 107 -32.20 -12.22 42.90
C SER A 107 -30.94 -13.01 42.56
N SER A 108 -31.12 -14.31 42.32
CA SER A 108 -30.06 -15.22 41.89
C SER A 108 -29.34 -14.62 40.68
N SER A 109 -28.03 -14.40 40.81
CA SER A 109 -27.19 -13.97 39.71
C SER A 109 -27.33 -14.95 38.55
N ASN A 110 -27.96 -14.50 37.46
CA ASN A 110 -28.02 -15.28 36.23
C ASN A 110 -26.57 -15.54 35.77
N PRO A 111 -26.15 -16.79 35.52
CA PRO A 111 -24.80 -17.06 35.03
C PRO A 111 -24.59 -16.29 33.73
N ALA A 112 -23.53 -15.49 33.66
CA ALA A 112 -23.18 -14.80 32.42
C ALA A 112 -22.94 -15.85 31.31
N ASP A 113 -23.52 -15.60 30.14
CA ASP A 113 -23.43 -16.47 28.97
C ASP A 113 -21.95 -16.68 28.57
N PRO A 114 -21.39 -17.90 28.67
CA PRO A 114 -19.94 -18.13 28.58
C PRO A 114 -19.42 -18.19 27.13
N SER A 115 -20.10 -17.54 26.17
CA SER A 115 -19.75 -17.62 24.75
C SER A 115 -19.76 -16.29 23.99
N ALA A 116 -19.51 -15.17 24.68
CA ALA A 116 -18.93 -14.01 24.02
C ALA A 116 -17.42 -14.28 23.79
N THR A 117 -17.06 -14.83 22.64
CA THR A 117 -15.66 -14.90 22.19
C THR A 117 -15.08 -13.48 22.25
N ALA A 118 -13.99 -13.28 22.99
CA ALA A 118 -13.39 -11.96 23.13
C ALA A 118 -13.01 -11.42 21.75
N THR A 119 -13.61 -10.30 21.35
CA THR A 119 -13.35 -9.67 20.06
C THR A 119 -11.87 -9.34 19.96
N GLN A 120 -11.25 -9.74 18.85
CA GLN A 120 -9.83 -9.46 18.64
C GLN A 120 -9.63 -7.96 18.39
N GLU A 121 -8.65 -7.36 19.06
CA GLU A 121 -8.35 -5.93 18.97
C GLU A 121 -7.08 -5.63 18.18
N LEU A 122 -6.98 -4.40 17.70
CA LEU A 122 -5.77 -3.81 17.14
C LEU A 122 -4.66 -3.72 18.22
N PRO A 123 -3.37 -3.63 17.83
CA PRO A 123 -2.24 -3.60 18.77
C PRO A 123 -2.32 -2.55 19.89
N ARG A 124 -2.99 -1.41 19.63
CA ARG A 124 -3.19 -0.30 20.59
C ARG A 124 -4.65 -0.17 21.08
N GLY A 125 -5.47 -1.18 20.80
CA GLY A 125 -6.82 -1.37 21.33
C GLY A 125 -7.96 -0.95 20.39
N GLY A 126 -9.13 -1.54 20.59
CA GLY A 126 -10.31 -1.35 19.73
C GLY A 126 -10.23 -2.06 18.37
N THR A 127 -11.24 -1.87 17.53
CA THR A 127 -11.45 -2.65 16.29
C THR A 127 -11.37 -1.86 14.99
N GLU A 128 -11.28 -0.54 15.04
CA GLU A 128 -11.25 0.36 13.87
C GLU A 128 -9.97 1.21 13.86
N LEU A 129 -9.39 1.41 12.67
CA LEU A 129 -8.14 2.15 12.50
C LEU A 129 -8.40 3.65 12.42
N PHE A 130 -9.33 4.07 11.56
CA PHE A 130 -9.62 5.47 11.30
C PHE A 130 -11.00 5.85 11.86
N PRO A 131 -11.17 7.06 12.43
CA PRO A 131 -10.22 8.18 12.43
C PRO A 131 -9.13 8.13 13.53
N ARG A 132 -9.30 7.30 14.57
CA ARG A 132 -8.49 7.33 15.81
C ARG A 132 -6.99 7.30 15.58
N TYR A 133 -6.49 6.35 14.80
CA TYR A 133 -5.07 6.18 14.56
C TYR A 133 -4.60 6.92 13.32
N ARG A 134 -3.33 7.34 13.31
CA ARG A 134 -2.55 7.59 12.10
C ARG A 134 -1.49 6.50 11.99
N LEU A 135 -1.46 5.83 10.86
CA LEU A 135 -0.45 4.83 10.56
C LEU A 135 0.85 5.54 10.18
N VAL A 136 1.94 5.24 10.89
CA VAL A 136 3.29 5.78 10.59
C VAL A 136 4.28 4.62 10.61
N GLY A 137 5.06 4.43 9.55
CA GLY A 137 5.92 3.25 9.45
C GLY A 137 7.10 3.38 8.51
N TYR A 138 7.93 2.34 8.49
CA TYR A 138 9.00 2.14 7.51
C TYR A 138 8.72 0.92 6.63
N SER A 139 9.08 0.99 5.36
CA SER A 139 9.10 -0.15 4.43
C SER A 139 10.47 -0.81 4.36
N GLY A 140 10.50 -2.08 3.97
CA GLY A 140 11.73 -2.84 3.82
C GLY A 140 11.50 -4.27 3.32
N GLY A 141 12.60 -4.93 2.95
CA GLY A 141 12.65 -6.36 2.64
C GLY A 141 13.74 -7.06 3.44
N ALA A 142 13.97 -8.35 3.13
CA ALA A 142 15.03 -9.15 3.76
C ALA A 142 16.47 -8.74 3.36
N ALA A 143 16.63 -7.70 2.55
CA ALA A 143 17.91 -7.08 2.20
C ALA A 143 17.78 -5.56 2.27
N GLU A 144 18.90 -4.89 2.57
CA GLU A 144 18.97 -3.44 2.82
C GLU A 144 18.48 -2.58 1.63
N ALA A 145 18.66 -3.08 0.40
CA ALA A 145 18.26 -2.41 -0.83
C ALA A 145 16.73 -2.31 -1.07
N PHE A 146 15.91 -2.76 -0.12
CA PHE A 146 14.45 -2.79 -0.21
C PHE A 146 13.76 -1.79 0.74
N GLY A 147 14.52 -0.92 1.42
CA GLY A 147 13.99 0.14 2.29
C GLY A 147 14.49 0.07 3.74
N ARG A 148 14.34 1.19 4.46
CA ARG A 148 14.87 1.45 5.80
C ARG A 148 14.61 0.34 6.83
N LEU A 149 13.47 -0.35 6.76
CA LEU A 149 13.12 -1.43 7.69
C LEU A 149 14.02 -2.68 7.53
N GLY A 150 14.62 -2.88 6.36
CA GLY A 150 15.60 -3.95 6.09
C GLY A 150 17.04 -3.63 6.54
N VAL A 151 17.32 -2.37 6.90
CA VAL A 151 18.66 -1.88 7.25
C VAL A 151 18.95 -2.04 8.75
N GLY A 152 20.02 -2.75 9.09
CA GLY A 152 20.49 -2.92 10.48
C GLY A 152 19.52 -3.63 11.42
N ASP A 153 19.56 -3.28 12.72
CA ASP A 153 18.68 -3.90 13.73
C ASP A 153 17.23 -3.39 13.64
N MET A 154 16.27 -4.31 13.67
CA MET A 154 14.84 -4.01 13.50
C MET A 154 14.21 -3.33 14.71
N GLN A 155 14.61 -3.67 15.95
CA GLN A 155 14.08 -2.98 17.12
C GLN A 155 14.48 -1.50 17.09
N ALA A 156 15.72 -1.19 16.69
CA ALA A 156 16.17 0.17 16.46
C ALA A 156 15.38 0.91 15.35
N ARG A 157 14.86 0.20 14.33
CA ARG A 157 13.93 0.78 13.35
C ARG A 157 12.57 1.10 13.98
N VAL A 158 12.03 0.24 14.85
CA VAL A 158 10.77 0.53 15.55
C VAL A 158 10.92 1.70 16.52
N ASP A 159 12.04 1.78 17.25
CA ASP A 159 12.37 2.94 18.10
C ASP A 159 12.47 4.25 17.31
N GLU A 160 12.91 4.19 16.04
CA GLU A 160 12.91 5.34 15.11
C GLU A 160 11.47 5.70 14.68
N ILE A 161 10.64 4.72 14.31
CA ILE A 161 9.22 4.91 13.95
C ILE A 161 8.43 5.52 15.11
N GLU A 162 8.62 5.07 16.35
CA GLU A 162 7.94 5.65 17.54
C GLU A 162 8.33 7.11 17.78
N LYS A 163 9.61 7.46 17.59
CA LYS A 163 10.09 8.86 17.68
C LYS A 163 9.56 9.72 16.55
N LEU A 164 9.30 9.13 15.38
CA LEU A 164 8.75 9.81 14.21
C LEU A 164 7.23 10.00 14.34
N GLY A 165 6.50 8.99 14.82
CA GLY A 165 5.06 9.05 15.08
C GLY A 165 4.66 10.17 16.06
N LYS A 166 5.51 10.47 17.05
CA LYS A 166 5.36 11.62 17.96
C LYS A 166 5.47 13.01 17.28
N LYS A 167 5.85 13.07 16.00
CA LYS A 167 5.82 14.32 15.20
C LYS A 167 4.54 14.43 14.37
N TYR A 168 3.66 13.44 14.48
CA TYR A 168 2.44 13.27 13.70
C TYR A 168 1.16 13.26 14.57
N ASP A 169 1.26 13.68 15.84
CA ASP A 169 0.17 13.71 16.83
C ASP A 169 -0.65 15.02 16.84
N GLY A 170 -0.14 16.09 16.21
CA GLY A 170 -0.69 17.45 16.27
C GLY A 170 -2.09 17.70 15.68
N ASP A 171 -2.83 16.66 15.27
CA ASP A 171 -4.27 16.75 14.92
C ASP A 171 -5.16 15.81 15.75
N GLY A 172 -4.66 15.30 16.88
CA GLY A 172 -5.43 14.51 17.85
C GLY A 172 -5.52 13.01 17.54
N ARG A 173 -4.85 12.54 16.48
CA ARG A 173 -4.80 11.12 16.12
C ARG A 173 -3.61 10.44 16.79
N GLU A 174 -3.84 9.24 17.31
CA GLU A 174 -2.80 8.42 17.93
C GLU A 174 -1.88 7.82 16.87
N ALA A 175 -0.57 7.97 17.01
CA ALA A 175 0.36 7.25 16.12
C ALA A 175 0.28 5.74 16.38
N GLN A 176 0.05 4.96 15.32
CA GLN A 176 0.11 3.51 15.30
C GLN A 176 1.32 3.11 14.43
N PRO A 177 2.40 2.59 15.03
CA PRO A 177 3.58 2.14 14.29
C PRO A 177 3.22 1.05 13.29
N VAL A 178 3.87 1.10 12.13
CA VAL A 178 3.74 0.12 11.03
C VAL A 178 5.13 -0.36 10.61
N LEU A 179 5.27 -1.67 10.48
CA LEU A 179 6.39 -2.32 9.81
C LEU A 179 5.85 -2.83 8.48
N GLU A 180 6.23 -2.24 7.35
CA GLU A 180 5.83 -2.74 6.03
C GLU A 180 6.93 -3.63 5.44
N LEU A 181 6.65 -4.93 5.42
CA LEU A 181 7.54 -5.94 4.85
C LEU A 181 7.11 -6.27 3.43
N ILE A 182 8.00 -6.09 2.46
CA ILE A 182 7.85 -6.62 1.10
C ILE A 182 7.90 -8.16 1.19
N ALA A 183 6.72 -8.74 1.34
CA ALA A 183 6.47 -10.15 1.59
C ALA A 183 6.40 -10.95 0.28
N THR A 184 6.11 -10.28 -0.82
CA THR A 184 6.35 -10.79 -2.17
C THR A 184 7.20 -9.78 -2.93
N VAL A 185 8.44 -10.17 -3.23
CA VAL A 185 9.46 -9.32 -3.86
C VAL A 185 9.53 -9.64 -5.36
N VAL A 186 9.47 -8.60 -6.19
CA VAL A 186 9.58 -8.73 -7.64
C VAL A 186 11.00 -9.13 -8.08
N GLN A 187 11.13 -9.84 -9.21
CA GLN A 187 12.41 -10.34 -9.72
C GLN A 187 12.59 -10.07 -11.21
N ALA A 188 13.75 -9.53 -11.58
CA ALA A 188 14.14 -9.35 -12.98
C ALA A 188 14.17 -10.69 -13.75
N SER A 189 14.64 -11.76 -13.10
CA SER A 189 14.64 -13.12 -13.65
C SER A 189 13.33 -13.86 -13.33
N PRO A 190 12.82 -14.70 -14.24
CA PRO A 190 11.66 -15.53 -13.97
C PRO A 190 11.98 -16.63 -12.93
N GLY A 191 11.11 -16.78 -11.93
CA GLY A 191 11.07 -17.97 -11.07
C GLY A 191 10.63 -19.23 -11.83
N LYS A 192 10.54 -20.37 -11.14
CA LYS A 192 10.15 -21.67 -11.74
C LYS A 192 8.77 -21.65 -12.42
N ASP A 193 7.85 -20.87 -11.87
CA ASP A 193 6.50 -20.59 -12.39
C ASP A 193 6.45 -19.47 -13.44
N LYS A 194 7.60 -18.86 -13.75
CA LYS A 194 7.76 -17.71 -14.66
C LYS A 194 7.06 -16.42 -14.21
N MET A 195 6.67 -16.33 -12.93
CA MET A 195 5.91 -15.19 -12.39
C MET A 195 6.76 -13.96 -12.03
N HIS A 196 8.09 -14.00 -12.19
CA HIS A 196 8.98 -12.87 -11.89
C HIS A 196 8.82 -12.32 -10.45
N ARG A 197 8.65 -13.21 -9.47
CA ARG A 197 8.54 -12.86 -8.04
C ARG A 197 9.02 -14.00 -7.15
N ALA A 198 9.51 -13.66 -5.96
CA ALA A 198 9.76 -14.59 -4.86
C ALA A 198 8.99 -14.16 -3.60
N ARG A 199 8.52 -15.15 -2.83
CA ARG A 199 7.84 -14.92 -1.55
C ARG A 199 8.85 -14.99 -0.41
N THR A 200 8.74 -14.05 0.52
CA THR A 200 9.48 -14.05 1.78
C THR A 200 9.07 -15.25 2.64
N SER A 201 10.04 -15.86 3.32
CA SER A 201 9.80 -17.14 4.02
C SER A 201 8.91 -16.98 5.27
N ASP A 202 8.24 -18.07 5.63
CA ASP A 202 7.44 -18.18 6.85
C ASP A 202 8.24 -17.91 8.14
N ALA A 203 9.52 -18.30 8.21
CA ALA A 203 10.35 -17.97 9.35
C ALA A 203 10.62 -16.45 9.46
N GLU A 204 10.72 -15.78 8.32
CA GLU A 204 11.06 -14.36 8.24
C GLU A 204 9.85 -13.46 8.51
N ILE A 205 8.68 -13.75 7.93
CA ILE A 205 7.45 -13.00 8.25
C ILE A 205 7.14 -13.13 9.75
N GLY A 206 7.36 -14.31 10.35
CA GLY A 206 7.23 -14.52 11.80
C GLY A 206 8.22 -13.72 12.64
N ARG A 207 9.43 -13.44 12.13
CA ARG A 207 10.43 -12.58 12.78
C ARG A 207 9.94 -11.14 12.84
N TYR A 208 9.41 -10.61 11.73
CA TYR A 208 8.84 -9.26 11.68
C TYR A 208 7.60 -9.14 12.58
N LEU A 209 6.68 -10.11 12.52
CA LEU A 209 5.45 -10.10 13.33
C LEU A 209 5.76 -10.13 14.84
N LYS A 210 6.77 -10.92 15.26
CA LYS A 210 7.22 -10.93 16.66
C LYS A 210 7.68 -9.55 17.13
N VAL A 211 8.47 -8.85 16.33
CA VAL A 211 8.96 -7.50 16.67
C VAL A 211 7.81 -6.49 16.66
N ALA A 212 6.88 -6.58 15.70
CA ALA A 212 5.68 -5.74 15.68
C ALA A 212 4.85 -5.91 16.98
N ARG A 213 4.58 -7.15 17.39
CA ARG A 213 3.86 -7.51 18.62
C ARG A 213 4.52 -6.97 19.88
N GLN A 214 5.85 -7.11 19.99
CA GLN A 214 6.62 -6.60 21.13
C GLN A 214 6.49 -5.08 21.33
N ASN A 215 6.17 -4.34 20.27
CA ASN A 215 6.08 -2.87 20.27
C ASN A 215 4.65 -2.34 20.04
N LYS A 216 3.64 -3.21 20.03
CA LYS A 216 2.24 -2.85 19.68
C LYS A 216 2.17 -2.11 18.33
N ALA A 217 2.91 -2.61 17.35
CA ALA A 217 2.90 -2.16 15.96
C ALA A 217 2.04 -3.08 15.09
N LEU A 218 1.67 -2.60 13.91
CA LEU A 218 1.10 -3.42 12.83
C LEU A 218 2.21 -3.94 11.92
N LEU A 219 2.01 -5.13 11.34
CA LEU A 219 2.80 -5.63 10.21
C LEU A 219 1.98 -5.51 8.93
N LEU A 220 2.49 -4.86 7.89
CA LEU A 220 1.91 -4.93 6.55
C LEU A 220 2.71 -5.91 5.69
N LEU A 221 2.00 -6.77 4.98
CA LEU A 221 2.58 -7.64 3.96
C LEU A 221 2.42 -6.93 2.61
N ASN A 222 3.50 -6.34 2.12
CA ASN A 222 3.54 -5.69 0.82
C ASN A 222 3.77 -6.72 -0.30
N ILE A 223 3.03 -6.56 -1.41
CA ILE A 223 3.00 -7.49 -2.54
C ILE A 223 3.41 -6.78 -3.84
N GLN A 224 4.56 -7.19 -4.39
CA GLN A 224 5.05 -6.83 -5.72
C GLN A 224 4.91 -8.07 -6.63
N PRO A 225 3.82 -8.20 -7.40
CA PRO A 225 3.38 -9.51 -7.89
C PRO A 225 4.15 -9.99 -9.13
N GLY A 226 4.91 -9.12 -9.79
CA GLY A 226 5.57 -9.45 -11.05
C GLY A 226 4.53 -9.71 -12.14
N ARG A 227 4.42 -10.97 -12.60
CA ARG A 227 3.40 -11.42 -13.57
C ARG A 227 2.26 -12.23 -12.94
N ALA A 228 2.25 -12.40 -11.62
CA ALA A 228 1.16 -13.08 -10.93
C ALA A 228 -0.05 -12.16 -10.75
N ASP A 229 -1.25 -12.74 -10.67
CA ASP A 229 -2.43 -11.97 -10.27
C ASP A 229 -2.36 -11.65 -8.77
N PHE A 230 -2.65 -10.40 -8.37
CA PHE A 230 -2.58 -9.98 -6.96
C PHE A 230 -3.30 -10.92 -6.00
N LEU A 231 -4.54 -11.32 -6.32
CA LEU A 231 -5.35 -12.19 -5.47
C LEU A 231 -4.70 -13.56 -5.20
N THR A 232 -3.88 -14.07 -6.12
CA THR A 232 -3.14 -15.33 -5.96
C THR A 232 -2.02 -15.18 -4.93
N GLU A 233 -1.29 -14.08 -4.95
CA GLU A 233 -0.22 -13.79 -3.99
C GLU A 233 -0.79 -13.42 -2.60
N VAL A 234 -1.87 -12.65 -2.56
CA VAL A 234 -2.60 -12.32 -1.32
C VAL A 234 -3.14 -13.59 -0.64
N LYS A 235 -3.77 -14.51 -1.38
CA LYS A 235 -4.24 -15.79 -0.83
C LYS A 235 -3.10 -16.68 -0.32
N ALA A 236 -1.90 -16.58 -0.89
CA ALA A 236 -0.72 -17.28 -0.36
C ALA A 236 -0.27 -16.76 1.02
N MET A 237 -0.62 -15.52 1.36
CA MET A 237 -0.36 -14.91 2.67
C MET A 237 -1.53 -15.05 3.66
N SER A 238 -2.61 -15.75 3.29
CA SER A 238 -3.83 -15.90 4.10
C SER A 238 -3.56 -16.31 5.56
N ARG A 239 -2.67 -17.29 5.80
CA ARG A 239 -2.30 -17.74 7.17
C ARG A 239 -1.72 -16.65 8.08
N TRP A 240 -1.20 -15.56 7.51
CA TRP A 240 -0.71 -14.39 8.24
C TRP A 240 -1.78 -13.31 8.32
N LEU A 241 -2.60 -13.17 7.28
CA LEU A 241 -3.76 -12.29 7.32
C LEU A 241 -4.80 -12.75 8.35
N GLU A 242 -4.78 -14.00 8.83
CA GLU A 242 -5.59 -14.43 10.00
C GLU A 242 -5.17 -13.75 11.33
N GLU A 243 -3.98 -13.15 11.41
CA GLU A 243 -3.51 -12.49 12.62
C GLU A 243 -4.11 -11.07 12.73
N PRO A 244 -4.59 -10.63 13.91
CA PRO A 244 -5.34 -9.36 14.05
C PRO A 244 -4.50 -8.11 13.79
N ASP A 245 -3.18 -8.21 13.95
CA ASP A 245 -2.19 -7.15 13.80
C ASP A 245 -1.47 -7.15 12.43
N VAL A 246 -1.94 -7.97 11.49
CA VAL A 246 -1.40 -8.06 10.12
C VAL A 246 -2.36 -7.45 9.09
N GLY A 247 -1.87 -6.50 8.30
CA GLY A 247 -2.54 -5.89 7.15
C GLY A 247 -1.88 -6.23 5.81
N LEU A 248 -2.40 -5.64 4.74
CA LEU A 248 -1.97 -5.88 3.36
C LEU A 248 -1.58 -4.56 2.69
N ALA A 249 -0.50 -4.58 1.91
CA ALA A 249 -0.12 -3.52 0.99
C ALA A 249 0.11 -4.11 -0.42
N LEU A 250 -0.22 -3.36 -1.47
CA LEU A 250 -0.07 -3.75 -2.87
C LEU A 250 0.71 -2.68 -3.64
N ASP A 251 1.64 -3.10 -4.50
CA ASP A 251 2.42 -2.22 -5.38
C ASP A 251 2.09 -2.52 -6.87
N PRO A 252 1.11 -1.84 -7.49
CA PRO A 252 0.69 -2.12 -8.85
C PRO A 252 1.69 -1.70 -9.93
N GLU A 253 2.65 -0.82 -9.62
CA GLU A 253 3.75 -0.49 -10.52
C GLU A 253 4.72 -1.66 -10.74
N TRP A 254 4.61 -2.74 -9.96
CA TRP A 254 5.30 -4.02 -10.19
C TRP A 254 4.39 -5.13 -10.76
N ALA A 255 3.13 -4.84 -11.08
CA ALA A 255 2.19 -5.76 -11.74
C ALA A 255 2.29 -5.62 -13.27
N VAL A 256 3.16 -6.43 -13.90
CA VAL A 256 3.44 -6.36 -15.34
C VAL A 256 2.78 -7.50 -16.12
N GLY A 257 2.50 -7.25 -17.39
CA GLY A 257 1.85 -8.20 -18.27
C GLY A 257 2.66 -9.47 -18.55
N LYS A 258 1.96 -10.51 -19.02
CA LYS A 258 2.48 -11.88 -19.22
C LYS A 258 3.75 -12.00 -20.10
N LYS A 259 4.07 -10.97 -20.91
CA LYS A 259 5.25 -10.90 -21.80
C LYS A 259 6.29 -9.86 -21.35
N GLU A 260 5.98 -9.07 -20.33
CA GLU A 260 6.77 -7.91 -19.90
C GLU A 260 7.72 -8.28 -18.76
N THR A 261 8.81 -7.55 -18.60
CA THR A 261 9.79 -7.81 -17.53
C THR A 261 9.73 -6.67 -16.52
N PRO A 262 9.55 -6.94 -15.21
CA PRO A 262 9.55 -5.90 -14.20
C PRO A 262 10.85 -5.09 -14.22
N GLY A 263 10.74 -3.78 -13.92
CA GLY A 263 11.88 -2.86 -13.96
C GLY A 263 12.33 -2.46 -15.38
N ARG A 264 11.67 -2.95 -16.44
CA ARG A 264 11.80 -2.40 -17.81
C ARG A 264 10.58 -1.61 -18.25
N VAL A 265 9.42 -1.91 -17.67
CA VAL A 265 8.16 -1.17 -17.80
C VAL A 265 7.59 -0.98 -16.40
N TYR A 266 6.75 0.05 -16.25
CA TYR A 266 5.87 0.14 -15.10
C TYR A 266 4.69 -0.82 -15.27
N GLY A 267 4.32 -1.47 -14.18
CA GLY A 267 3.09 -2.23 -14.08
C GLY A 267 1.84 -1.37 -14.12
N HIS A 268 0.71 -2.04 -14.27
CA HIS A 268 -0.62 -1.44 -14.38
C HIS A 268 -1.66 -2.41 -13.82
N THR A 269 -2.69 -1.87 -13.16
CA THR A 269 -3.88 -2.63 -12.72
C THR A 269 -5.14 -1.78 -12.91
N SER A 270 -6.29 -2.38 -12.70
CA SER A 270 -7.60 -1.73 -12.72
C SER A 270 -8.22 -1.66 -11.32
N ALA A 271 -9.11 -0.69 -11.12
CA ALA A 271 -9.98 -0.67 -9.95
C ALA A 271 -10.79 -1.97 -9.79
N ALA A 272 -11.12 -2.67 -10.89
CA ALA A 272 -11.81 -3.97 -10.86
C ALA A 272 -10.98 -5.07 -10.17
N GLU A 273 -9.68 -5.19 -10.48
CA GLU A 273 -8.77 -6.16 -9.86
C GLU A 273 -8.53 -5.83 -8.38
N LEU A 274 -8.29 -4.55 -8.06
CA LEU A 274 -8.16 -4.09 -6.68
C LEU A 274 -9.46 -4.32 -5.88
N ASN A 275 -10.62 -4.18 -6.52
CA ASN A 275 -11.91 -4.50 -5.92
C ASN A 275 -12.13 -6.00 -5.68
N GLN A 276 -11.55 -6.89 -6.49
CA GLN A 276 -11.57 -8.33 -6.23
C GLN A 276 -10.73 -8.69 -5.00
N VAL A 277 -9.55 -8.08 -4.85
CA VAL A 277 -8.69 -8.27 -3.67
C VAL A 277 -9.38 -7.70 -2.41
N SER A 278 -9.92 -6.49 -2.49
CA SER A 278 -10.58 -5.86 -1.34
C SER A 278 -11.88 -6.56 -0.94
N LEU A 279 -12.64 -7.11 -1.88
CA LEU A 279 -13.81 -7.94 -1.56
C LEU A 279 -13.40 -9.20 -0.81
N TRP A 280 -12.44 -9.95 -1.35
CA TRP A 280 -11.99 -11.19 -0.71
C TRP A 280 -11.43 -10.95 0.69
N LEU A 281 -10.66 -9.87 0.89
CA LEU A 281 -10.10 -9.55 2.20
C LEU A 281 -11.18 -9.05 3.18
N ASP A 282 -12.20 -8.30 2.73
CA ASP A 282 -13.33 -7.87 3.58
C ASP A 282 -14.17 -9.06 4.06
N GLU A 283 -14.46 -10.01 3.17
CA GLU A 283 -15.15 -11.26 3.49
C GLU A 283 -14.33 -12.12 4.47
N PHE A 284 -13.03 -12.26 4.22
CA PHE A 284 -12.11 -13.01 5.07
C PHE A 284 -11.99 -12.42 6.48
N VAL A 285 -11.91 -11.08 6.62
CA VAL A 285 -11.90 -10.40 7.92
C VAL A 285 -13.22 -10.59 8.67
N ALA A 286 -14.35 -10.55 7.96
CA ALA A 286 -15.67 -10.82 8.55
C ALA A 286 -15.82 -12.27 9.05
N GLU A 287 -15.44 -13.25 8.22
CA GLU A 287 -15.49 -14.68 8.55
C GLU A 287 -14.66 -15.00 9.81
N LYS A 288 -13.46 -14.42 9.89
CA LYS A 288 -12.48 -14.65 10.95
C LYS A 288 -12.70 -13.78 12.20
N GLN A 289 -13.71 -12.90 12.20
CA GLN A 289 -14.04 -11.98 13.31
C GLN A 289 -12.82 -11.14 13.75
N LEU A 290 -12.10 -10.62 12.76
CA LEU A 290 -10.88 -9.84 12.95
C LEU A 290 -11.18 -8.33 13.03
N PRO A 291 -10.31 -7.53 13.69
CA PRO A 291 -10.41 -6.08 13.63
C PRO A 291 -10.16 -5.57 12.21
N GLN A 292 -10.54 -4.32 11.95
CA GLN A 292 -10.38 -3.66 10.67
C GLN A 292 -8.92 -3.70 10.22
N LYS A 293 -8.66 -4.26 9.02
CA LYS A 293 -7.29 -4.37 8.50
C LYS A 293 -6.89 -3.16 7.66
N PRO A 294 -5.62 -2.71 7.73
CA PRO A 294 -5.08 -1.81 6.73
C PRO A 294 -5.06 -2.53 5.37
N PHE A 295 -5.60 -1.89 4.34
CA PHE A 295 -5.47 -2.31 2.96
C PHE A 295 -4.91 -1.15 2.15
N ILE A 296 -3.60 -1.16 1.95
CA ILE A 296 -2.86 -0.10 1.27
C ILE A 296 -2.67 -0.48 -0.20
N VAL A 297 -2.83 0.47 -1.10
CA VAL A 297 -2.40 0.34 -2.49
C VAL A 297 -1.52 1.53 -2.82
N HIS A 298 -0.28 1.25 -3.19
CA HIS A 298 0.68 2.27 -3.60
C HIS A 298 0.36 2.74 -5.02
N GLN A 299 0.56 4.02 -5.30
CA GLN A 299 0.34 4.59 -6.61
C GLN A 299 1.39 5.66 -6.91
N LEU A 300 2.31 5.31 -7.80
CA LEU A 300 3.35 6.20 -8.30
C LEU A 300 2.81 7.27 -9.27
N ALA A 301 1.86 6.90 -10.15
CA ALA A 301 1.31 7.79 -11.18
C ALA A 301 -0.12 7.41 -11.58
N SER A 302 -0.83 8.34 -12.22
CA SER A 302 -2.24 8.15 -12.63
C SER A 302 -2.44 6.93 -13.52
N ARG A 303 -1.53 6.70 -14.47
CA ARG A 303 -1.54 5.54 -15.39
C ARG A 303 -1.39 4.16 -14.72
N ILE A 304 -1.01 4.10 -13.44
CA ILE A 304 -0.72 2.83 -12.73
C ILE A 304 -2.00 2.11 -12.28
N ILE A 305 -3.10 2.85 -12.09
CA ILE A 305 -4.42 2.30 -11.74
C ILE A 305 -5.45 2.91 -12.70
N SER A 306 -6.09 2.10 -13.54
CA SER A 306 -7.24 2.56 -14.32
C SER A 306 -8.50 2.61 -13.47
N ASP A 307 -9.44 3.48 -13.87
CA ASP A 307 -10.81 3.49 -13.34
C ASP A 307 -10.90 3.76 -11.83
N VAL A 308 -9.95 4.54 -11.27
CA VAL A 308 -9.87 4.89 -9.83
C VAL A 308 -11.20 5.29 -9.18
N PRO A 309 -12.12 6.05 -9.83
CA PRO A 309 -13.44 6.34 -9.26
C PRO A 309 -14.32 5.12 -8.96
N GLU A 310 -14.06 3.97 -9.59
CA GLU A 310 -14.79 2.70 -9.38
C GLU A 310 -14.26 1.89 -8.18
N LEU A 311 -13.24 2.36 -7.47
CA LEU A 311 -12.75 1.74 -6.24
C LEU A 311 -13.85 1.72 -5.17
N ARG A 312 -13.99 0.59 -4.47
CA ARG A 312 -15.07 0.40 -3.48
C ARG A 312 -14.48 0.33 -2.07
N PRO A 313 -14.82 1.26 -1.16
CA PRO A 313 -14.47 1.13 0.25
C PRO A 313 -15.14 -0.12 0.83
N ARG A 314 -14.53 -0.70 1.85
CA ARG A 314 -14.96 -1.95 2.49
C ARG A 314 -15.08 -1.73 3.99
N LYS A 315 -16.12 -2.27 4.63
CA LYS A 315 -16.41 -1.98 6.04
C LYS A 315 -15.29 -2.45 6.98
N ASN A 316 -14.71 -3.61 6.70
CA ASN A 316 -13.68 -4.22 7.54
C ASN A 316 -12.25 -3.86 7.08
N LEU A 317 -12.07 -2.96 6.10
CA LEU A 317 -10.76 -2.53 5.64
C LEU A 317 -10.60 -1.01 5.74
N ALA A 318 -9.50 -0.56 6.32
CA ALA A 318 -9.02 0.80 6.13
C ALA A 318 -8.33 0.87 4.75
N PHE A 319 -9.12 1.06 3.69
CA PHE A 319 -8.62 1.15 2.32
C PHE A 319 -7.93 2.50 2.11
N VAL A 320 -6.63 2.48 1.83
CA VAL A 320 -5.77 3.64 1.60
C VAL A 320 -5.18 3.59 0.19
N ILE A 321 -5.25 4.69 -0.56
CA ILE A 321 -4.36 4.93 -1.71
C ILE A 321 -3.15 5.73 -1.23
N SER A 322 -1.95 5.17 -1.36
CA SER A 322 -0.69 5.77 -0.93
C SER A 322 0.08 6.36 -2.11
N VAL A 323 0.38 7.65 -2.06
CA VAL A 323 1.13 8.34 -3.13
C VAL A 323 2.62 8.02 -3.01
N ASP A 324 3.18 7.38 -4.04
CA ASP A 324 4.50 6.74 -4.02
C ASP A 324 5.60 7.46 -4.80
N GLY A 325 5.35 8.71 -5.22
CA GLY A 325 6.31 9.47 -6.02
C GLY A 325 7.57 9.89 -5.26
N ILE A 326 8.74 9.56 -5.81
CA ILE A 326 10.02 10.21 -5.48
C ILE A 326 10.04 11.62 -6.08
N GLY A 327 10.60 12.60 -5.38
CA GLY A 327 10.92 13.89 -5.99
C GLY A 327 11.05 15.05 -5.02
N ALA A 328 11.21 16.26 -5.56
CA ALA A 328 11.19 17.46 -4.75
C ALA A 328 9.78 17.67 -4.17
N ARG A 329 9.70 18.38 -3.03
CA ARG A 329 8.43 18.65 -2.33
C ARG A 329 7.30 19.11 -3.25
N LYS A 330 7.58 20.00 -4.21
CA LYS A 330 6.57 20.51 -5.15
C LYS A 330 6.00 19.39 -6.03
N ASP A 331 6.84 18.53 -6.57
CA ASP A 331 6.43 17.45 -7.48
C ASP A 331 5.61 16.40 -6.73
N LYS A 332 5.97 16.11 -5.47
CA LYS A 332 5.18 15.24 -4.59
C LYS A 332 3.84 15.89 -4.20
N GLU A 333 3.79 17.18 -3.90
CA GLU A 333 2.55 17.93 -3.66
C GLU A 333 1.65 18.01 -4.90
N ASP A 334 2.22 18.08 -6.10
CA ASP A 334 1.50 18.12 -7.37
C ASP A 334 0.96 16.74 -7.76
N THR A 335 1.76 15.69 -7.57
CA THR A 335 1.36 14.28 -7.71
C THR A 335 0.24 13.95 -6.72
N TRP A 336 0.38 14.37 -5.45
CA TRP A 336 -0.67 14.23 -4.44
C TRP A 336 -2.02 14.76 -4.92
N ARG A 337 -2.07 16.03 -5.33
CA ARG A 337 -3.33 16.67 -5.79
C ARG A 337 -3.93 15.99 -7.02
N THR A 338 -3.09 15.35 -7.84
CA THR A 338 -3.52 14.59 -9.02
C THR A 338 -4.15 13.26 -8.64
N LEU A 339 -3.49 12.47 -7.78
CA LEU A 339 -3.91 11.11 -7.45
C LEU A 339 -5.06 11.05 -6.44
N VAL A 340 -5.17 12.03 -5.52
CA VAL A 340 -6.26 12.02 -4.52
C VAL A 340 -7.58 12.61 -5.04
N LYS A 341 -7.54 13.38 -6.14
CA LYS A 341 -8.73 14.03 -6.72
C LYS A 341 -9.82 13.06 -7.21
N PRO A 342 -9.51 11.94 -7.91
CA PRO A 342 -10.52 11.00 -8.39
C PRO A 342 -10.94 9.94 -7.35
N LEU A 343 -10.46 10.01 -6.10
CA LEU A 343 -10.79 9.00 -5.09
C LEU A 343 -12.27 9.08 -4.67
N PRO A 344 -12.98 7.95 -4.62
CA PRO A 344 -14.34 7.92 -4.09
C PRO A 344 -14.36 8.10 -2.57
N GLU A 345 -15.52 8.52 -2.05
CA GLU A 345 -15.72 8.71 -0.60
C GLU A 345 -15.49 7.39 0.17
N GLY A 346 -14.94 7.50 1.39
CA GLY A 346 -14.54 6.35 2.21
C GLY A 346 -13.18 5.76 1.88
N ILE A 347 -12.53 6.15 0.78
CA ILE A 347 -11.12 5.83 0.53
C ILE A 347 -10.23 6.83 1.26
N HIS A 348 -9.29 6.32 2.06
CA HIS A 348 -8.31 7.11 2.79
C HIS A 348 -7.05 7.36 1.95
N THR A 349 -6.20 8.28 2.40
CA THR A 349 -4.98 8.67 1.67
C THR A 349 -3.72 8.41 2.47
N GLY A 350 -2.67 8.00 1.77
CA GLY A 350 -1.34 7.71 2.30
C GLY A 350 -0.26 8.47 1.55
N PHE A 351 0.86 8.75 2.20
CA PHE A 351 1.99 9.48 1.59
C PHE A 351 3.30 8.78 1.90
N LYS A 352 4.08 8.43 0.87
CA LYS A 352 5.42 7.85 1.05
C LYS A 352 6.50 8.90 0.87
N LEU A 353 7.54 8.77 1.67
CA LEU A 353 8.74 9.60 1.70
C LEU A 353 9.97 8.71 1.56
N PHE A 354 10.99 9.17 0.84
CA PHE A 354 12.18 8.38 0.56
C PHE A 354 13.38 9.06 1.22
N PHE A 355 14.04 8.38 2.15
CA PHE A 355 15.06 8.99 3.02
C PHE A 355 16.28 9.50 2.26
N GLU A 356 16.60 8.91 1.10
CA GLU A 356 17.77 9.25 0.29
C GLU A 356 17.35 9.91 -1.03
N GLU A 357 16.41 9.30 -1.75
CA GLU A 357 15.99 9.67 -3.10
C GLU A 357 15.27 11.04 -3.15
N ASP A 358 14.35 11.33 -2.22
CA ASP A 358 13.73 12.67 -2.14
C ASP A 358 14.78 13.77 -1.82
N ARG A 359 15.92 13.39 -1.22
CA ARG A 359 17.01 14.32 -0.89
C ARG A 359 17.98 14.57 -2.03
N GLU A 360 17.99 13.74 -3.06
CA GLU A 360 18.68 14.03 -4.32
C GLU A 360 17.98 15.17 -5.08
N HIS A 361 16.65 15.27 -4.92
CA HIS A 361 15.83 16.29 -5.57
C HIS A 361 15.53 17.53 -4.71
N GLY A 362 15.70 17.47 -3.38
CA GLY A 362 15.45 18.61 -2.51
C GLY A 362 15.61 18.35 -1.02
N LYS A 363 14.79 19.02 -0.21
CA LYS A 363 14.67 18.69 1.22
C LYS A 363 13.50 17.73 1.40
N LEU A 364 13.74 16.63 2.10
CA LEU A 364 12.70 15.71 2.58
C LEU A 364 11.59 16.51 3.28
N MET A 365 10.33 16.22 2.98
CA MET A 365 9.21 16.93 3.59
C MET A 365 9.15 16.66 5.10
N THR A 366 8.88 17.71 5.87
CA THR A 366 8.72 17.59 7.32
C THR A 366 7.31 17.07 7.68
N PRO A 367 7.11 16.45 8.86
CA PRO A 367 5.78 16.02 9.31
C PRO A 367 4.72 17.13 9.26
N GLU A 368 5.09 18.37 9.59
CA GLU A 368 4.21 19.54 9.55
C GLU A 368 3.87 19.99 8.12
N GLN A 369 4.66 19.60 7.12
CA GLN A 369 4.35 19.81 5.70
C GLN A 369 3.43 18.71 5.18
N VAL A 370 3.68 17.45 5.54
CA VAL A 370 2.81 16.30 5.23
C VAL A 370 1.41 16.49 5.81
N LEU A 371 1.29 16.95 7.06
CA LEU A 371 0.00 17.23 7.71
C LEU A 371 -0.76 18.43 7.15
N LYS A 372 -0.14 19.22 6.26
CA LYS A 372 -0.81 20.32 5.52
C LYS A 372 -1.46 19.86 4.22
N LEU A 373 -1.15 18.66 3.73
CA LEU A 373 -1.81 18.06 2.58
C LEU A 373 -3.33 17.97 2.78
N LYS A 374 -4.07 18.00 1.67
CA LYS A 374 -5.54 17.93 1.64
C LYS A 374 -5.99 16.87 0.62
N PRO A 375 -6.80 15.85 1.02
CA PRO A 375 -7.14 15.48 2.40
C PRO A 375 -5.90 15.23 3.27
N ARG A 376 -6.03 15.12 4.60
CA ARG A 376 -4.85 14.83 5.45
C ARG A 376 -4.52 13.33 5.36
N PRO A 377 -3.25 12.92 5.17
CA PRO A 377 -2.89 11.51 5.14
C PRO A 377 -3.25 10.78 6.44
N GLY A 378 -3.85 9.60 6.28
CA GLY A 378 -4.08 8.60 7.32
C GLY A 378 -2.92 7.62 7.47
N TYR A 379 -2.12 7.46 6.41
CA TYR A 379 -0.90 6.68 6.40
C TYR A 379 0.29 7.54 5.99
N VAL A 380 1.43 7.39 6.67
CA VAL A 380 2.70 7.97 6.25
C VAL A 380 3.79 6.91 6.33
N LEU A 381 4.37 6.59 5.19
CA LEU A 381 5.44 5.61 5.04
C LEU A 381 6.76 6.32 4.76
N TYR A 382 7.86 5.78 5.29
CA TYR A 382 9.20 6.18 4.88
C TYR A 382 9.99 4.96 4.39
N GLU A 383 10.69 5.10 3.28
CA GLU A 383 11.58 4.10 2.70
C GLU A 383 13.05 4.53 2.86
#